data_AF-A0A7C5ZJE8-F1
#
_entry.id   AF-A0A7C5ZJE8-F1
#
_cell.length_a   1.000
_cell.length_b   1.000
_cell.length_c   1.000
_cell.angle_alpha   90.00
_cell.angle_beta   90.00
_cell.angle_gamma   90.00
#
_symmetry.space_group_name_H-M   'P 1'
#
loop_
_entity.id
_entity.type
_entity.pdbx_description
1 polymer ?
#
loop_
_entity_poly.entity_id
_entity_poly.type
_entity_poly.pdbx_seq_one_letter_code
_entity_poly.pdbx_strand_id
1 'polypeptide(L)'
;WKRFCVRFMREIKILSNLHHTHIAQIHGFGEWENYPFIEMEYVPGSDLKTLINSSGQVPLAVSTAVAIQVARALTHAHNKTYTLDGQQRRGLIHRDMKPQNVIVSQDGESKLLVERMLPWYDVGYGLRSVALRYFNAAGGALDGSIGDDSRPPSRLIPIAMKTALGQRPHFEVHGTDYPTPDGTCVRDFIHTLDLSEAHVRALEYLAGGGKTDFFNVGVGAGFSVLQVIETIKRISGVDFPVRFGPRRPGDPAEVYADNSKIRAALGWEPRYADLETIVRSDWAWHSTHPTGYTD
;
A
#
# COMPACT_ATOMS: atom_id res chain seq x y z
N TRP A 1 -23.64 14.85 5.91
CA TRP A 1 -22.92 14.12 4.87
C TRP A 1 -22.11 15.03 3.94
N LYS A 2 -22.69 15.75 2.96
CA LYS A 2 -21.92 16.57 1.99
C LYS A 2 -20.90 17.55 2.59
N ARG A 3 -21.28 18.31 3.63
CA ARG A 3 -20.34 19.22 4.35
C ARG A 3 -19.17 18.49 5.01
N PHE A 4 -19.37 17.22 5.38
CA PHE A 4 -18.34 16.39 5.98
C PHE A 4 -17.36 15.88 4.90
N CYS A 5 -17.85 15.33 3.78
CA CYS A 5 -16.99 14.86 2.68
C CYS A 5 -16.07 15.99 2.17
N VAL A 6 -16.63 17.19 2.00
CA VAL A 6 -15.86 18.39 1.63
C VAL A 6 -14.76 18.70 2.65
N ARG A 7 -15.04 18.57 3.96
CA ARG A 7 -14.04 18.78 5.02
C ARG A 7 -12.97 17.68 5.03
N PHE A 8 -13.37 16.42 4.88
CA PHE A 8 -12.50 15.26 4.85
C PHE A 8 -11.52 15.32 3.67
N MET A 9 -12.04 15.54 2.44
CA MET A 9 -11.23 15.70 1.23
C MET A 9 -10.25 16.87 1.34
N ARG A 10 -10.68 17.96 1.98
CA ARG A 10 -9.84 19.12 2.26
C ARG A 10 -8.71 18.81 3.26
N GLU A 11 -9.00 18.05 4.33
CA GLU A 11 -8.01 17.61 5.30
C GLU A 11 -6.99 16.65 4.66
N ILE A 12 -7.44 15.69 3.86
CA ILE A 12 -6.56 14.72 3.17
C ILE A 12 -5.64 15.40 2.18
N LYS A 13 -6.13 16.36 1.40
CA LYS A 13 -5.30 17.10 0.42
C LYS A 13 -4.14 17.84 1.09
N ILE A 14 -4.32 18.28 2.34
CA ILE A 14 -3.22 18.85 3.12
C ILE A 14 -2.26 17.74 3.58
N LEU A 15 -2.81 16.65 4.13
CA LEU A 15 -2.03 15.52 4.63
C LEU A 15 -1.23 14.80 3.53
N SER A 16 -1.72 14.73 2.30
CA SER A 16 -1.04 14.08 1.18
C SER A 16 0.23 14.79 0.76
N ASN A 17 0.32 16.08 1.05
CA ASN A 17 1.53 16.87 0.84
C ASN A 17 2.55 16.69 1.97
N LEU A 18 2.26 16.00 3.07
CA LEU A 18 3.24 15.70 4.11
C LEU A 18 4.12 14.53 3.65
N HIS A 19 5.39 14.81 3.36
CA HIS A 19 6.38 13.80 2.97
C HIS A 19 7.43 13.73 4.06
N HIS A 20 7.42 12.66 4.85
CA HIS A 20 8.35 12.47 5.95
C HIS A 20 8.49 10.98 6.27
N THR A 21 9.71 10.53 6.57
CA THR A 21 10.02 9.11 6.86
C THR A 21 9.11 8.50 7.93
N HIS A 22 8.76 9.27 8.96
CA HIS A 22 7.93 8.83 10.09
C HIS A 22 6.43 9.23 9.98
N ILE A 23 5.95 9.58 8.79
CA ILE A 23 4.52 9.82 8.50
C ILE A 23 4.12 8.84 7.39
N ALA A 24 3.02 8.12 7.56
CA ALA A 24 2.52 7.24 6.49
C ALA A 24 2.10 8.09 5.29
N GLN A 25 2.66 7.77 4.13
CA GLN A 25 2.43 8.56 2.91
C GLN A 25 1.02 8.30 2.36
N ILE A 26 0.29 9.35 2.00
CA ILE A 26 -0.94 9.21 1.20
C ILE A 26 -0.54 9.15 -0.28
N HIS A 27 -0.96 8.11 -0.97
CA HIS A 27 -0.69 7.88 -2.40
C HIS A 27 -1.82 8.42 -3.28
N GLY A 28 -3.06 8.36 -2.80
CA GLY A 28 -4.25 8.79 -3.55
C GLY A 28 -5.44 9.06 -2.64
N PHE A 29 -6.43 9.79 -3.14
CA PHE A 29 -7.71 10.01 -2.46
C PHE A 29 -8.77 10.44 -3.47
N GLY A 30 -10.04 10.15 -3.19
CA GLY A 30 -11.12 10.41 -4.14
C GLY A 30 -12.50 10.20 -3.55
N GLU A 31 -13.51 10.21 -4.42
CA GLU A 31 -14.90 9.85 -4.08
C GLU A 31 -15.39 8.78 -5.05
N TRP A 32 -16.08 7.75 -4.53
CA TRP A 32 -16.81 6.74 -5.31
C TRP A 32 -18.24 6.67 -4.79
N GLU A 33 -19.24 6.87 -5.66
CA GLU A 33 -20.67 6.90 -5.28
C GLU A 33 -21.02 7.77 -4.05
N ASN A 34 -20.34 8.91 -3.88
CA ASN A 34 -20.44 9.82 -2.72
C ASN A 34 -19.77 9.33 -1.41
N TYR A 35 -19.00 8.25 -1.46
CA TYR A 35 -18.14 7.78 -0.37
C TYR A 35 -16.70 8.22 -0.63
N PRO A 36 -16.10 9.00 0.27
CA PRO A 36 -14.72 9.40 0.10
C PRO A 36 -13.76 8.26 0.50
N PHE A 37 -12.66 8.09 -0.23
CA PHE A 37 -11.62 7.10 0.04
C PHE A 37 -10.23 7.73 0.11
N ILE A 38 -9.30 7.04 0.78
CA ILE A 38 -7.87 7.38 0.84
C ILE A 38 -7.07 6.10 0.56
N GLU A 39 -6.07 6.22 -0.30
CA GLU A 39 -5.00 5.25 -0.49
C GLU A 39 -3.73 5.76 0.22
N MET A 40 -3.12 4.92 1.06
CA MET A 40 -1.93 5.30 1.82
C MET A 40 -0.94 4.12 1.95
N GLU A 41 0.27 4.45 2.35
CA GLU A 41 1.36 3.51 2.62
C GLU A 41 0.94 2.49 3.67
N TYR A 42 1.12 1.22 3.35
CA TYR A 42 1.02 0.15 4.33
C TYR A 42 2.31 0.05 5.14
N VAL A 43 2.18 0.11 6.48
CA VAL A 43 3.31 0.00 7.41
C VAL A 43 3.23 -1.34 8.14
N PRO A 44 4.06 -2.35 7.76
CA PRO A 44 4.05 -3.65 8.43
C PRO A 44 4.58 -3.51 9.86
N GLY A 45 3.79 -3.89 10.87
CA GLY A 45 4.19 -3.76 12.27
C GLY A 45 3.03 -3.84 13.26
N SER A 46 3.29 -3.47 14.50
CA SER A 46 2.29 -3.37 15.57
C SER A 46 2.10 -1.92 16.02
N ASP A 47 0.88 -1.54 16.39
CA ASP A 47 0.67 -0.22 16.99
C ASP A 47 1.30 -0.14 18.38
N LEU A 48 1.81 1.04 18.74
CA LEU A 48 2.56 1.25 19.97
C LEU A 48 1.72 0.93 21.22
N LYS A 49 0.39 1.09 21.15
CA LYS A 49 -0.51 0.70 22.25
C LYS A 49 -0.49 -0.80 22.48
N THR A 50 -0.55 -1.59 21.42
CA THR A 50 -0.47 -3.04 21.49
C THR A 50 0.87 -3.48 22.05
N LEU A 51 1.98 -2.87 21.60
CA LEU A 51 3.32 -3.15 22.12
C LEU A 51 3.48 -2.81 23.60
N ILE A 52 2.92 -1.68 24.05
CA ILE A 52 2.89 -1.31 25.47
C ILE A 52 2.14 -2.37 26.28
N ASN A 53 0.96 -2.79 25.81
CA ASN A 53 0.12 -3.76 26.51
C ASN A 53 0.73 -5.16 26.56
N SER A 54 1.40 -5.60 25.48
CA SER A 54 2.00 -6.95 25.41
C SER A 54 3.31 -7.07 26.17
N SER A 55 4.07 -5.97 26.26
CA SER A 55 5.42 -5.98 26.86
C SER A 55 5.41 -5.56 28.33
N GLY A 56 4.27 -5.07 28.84
CA GLY A 56 4.14 -4.44 30.15
C GLY A 56 4.89 -3.11 30.21
N GLN A 57 6.22 -3.16 30.35
CA GLN A 57 7.09 -1.99 30.38
C GLN A 57 8.01 -1.99 29.15
N VAL A 58 7.76 -1.07 28.22
CA VAL A 58 8.61 -0.90 27.04
C VAL A 58 9.98 -0.38 27.50
N PRO A 59 11.11 -0.99 27.08
CA PRO A 59 12.44 -0.52 27.47
C PRO A 59 12.64 0.96 27.19
N LEU A 60 13.32 1.67 28.10
CA LEU A 60 13.53 3.12 28.01
C LEU A 60 14.20 3.52 26.68
N ALA A 61 15.15 2.71 26.20
CA ALA A 61 15.83 2.94 24.92
C ALA A 61 14.85 2.92 23.73
N VAL A 62 13.93 1.95 23.69
CA VAL A 62 12.91 1.83 22.64
C VAL A 62 11.89 2.97 22.73
N SER A 63 11.42 3.28 23.94
CA SER A 63 10.51 4.40 24.19
C SER A 63 11.12 5.73 23.74
N THR A 64 12.41 5.94 24.03
CA THR A 64 13.14 7.15 23.63
C THR A 64 13.30 7.23 22.12
N ALA A 65 13.64 6.12 21.46
CA ALA A 65 13.77 6.06 20.01
C ALA A 65 12.45 6.40 19.30
N VAL A 66 11.34 5.78 19.71
CA VAL A 66 10.01 6.07 19.15
C VAL A 66 9.59 7.51 19.43
N ALA A 67 9.82 8.03 20.63
CA ALA A 67 9.51 9.43 20.96
C ALA A 67 10.27 10.43 20.08
N ILE A 68 11.56 10.20 19.81
CA ILE A 68 12.37 11.04 18.91
C ILE A 68 11.81 11.02 17.49
N GLN A 69 11.45 9.85 16.98
CA GLN A 69 10.92 9.70 15.62
C GLN A 69 9.55 10.39 15.47
N VAL A 70 8.65 10.21 16.44
CA VAL A 70 7.37 10.92 16.49
C VAL A 70 7.57 12.43 16.61
N ALA A 71 8.50 12.89 17.45
CA ALA A 71 8.81 14.31 17.60
C ALA A 71 9.33 14.94 16.30
N ARG A 72 10.17 14.20 15.54
CA ARG A 72 10.63 14.62 14.20
C ARG A 72 9.48 14.74 13.22
N ALA A 73 8.57 13.75 13.19
CA ALA A 73 7.37 13.77 12.36
C ALA A 73 6.48 14.98 12.66
N LEU A 74 6.23 15.23 13.95
CA LEU A 74 5.44 16.37 14.40
C LEU A 74 6.10 17.70 14.08
N THR A 75 7.41 17.81 14.29
CA THR A 75 8.18 19.01 13.94
C THR A 75 8.08 19.31 12.44
N HIS A 76 8.17 18.28 11.59
CA HIS A 76 7.96 18.44 10.15
C HIS A 76 6.54 18.93 9.84
N ALA A 77 5.51 18.29 10.38
CA ALA A 77 4.12 18.68 10.17
C ALA A 77 3.80 20.10 10.66
N HIS A 78 4.36 20.51 11.80
CA HIS A 78 4.18 21.83 12.42
C HIS A 78 4.93 22.94 11.67
N ASN A 79 6.01 22.62 10.97
CA ASN A 79 6.77 23.60 10.20
C ASN A 79 6.33 23.70 8.74
N LYS A 80 5.47 22.79 8.27
CA LYS A 80 4.97 22.81 6.90
C LYS A 80 3.93 23.91 6.71
N THR A 81 4.06 24.62 5.60
CA THR A 81 3.06 25.58 5.11
C THR A 81 2.19 24.89 4.07
N TYR A 82 0.88 25.10 4.15
CA TYR A 82 -0.09 24.57 3.20
C TYR A 82 -1.09 25.64 2.78
N THR A 83 -1.60 25.53 1.56
CA THR A 83 -2.63 26.43 1.04
C THR A 83 -4.00 25.82 1.26
N LEU A 84 -4.90 26.59 1.86
CA LEU A 84 -6.25 26.18 2.18
C LEU A 84 -7.23 27.31 1.85
N ASP A 85 -8.17 27.07 0.94
CA ASP A 85 -9.07 28.09 0.38
C ASP A 85 -8.33 29.34 -0.14
N GLY A 86 -7.18 29.15 -0.80
CA GLY A 86 -6.35 30.25 -1.29
C GLY A 86 -5.56 31.01 -0.21
N GLN A 87 -5.67 30.63 1.06
CA GLN A 87 -4.88 31.22 2.14
C GLN A 87 -3.73 30.30 2.55
N GLN A 88 -2.53 30.86 2.68
CA GLN A 88 -1.39 30.16 3.26
C GLN A 88 -1.59 30.01 4.77
N ARG A 89 -1.48 28.77 5.25
CA ARG A 89 -1.54 28.43 6.68
C ARG A 89 -0.26 27.71 7.06
N ARG A 90 0.29 28.05 8.22
CA ARG A 90 1.51 27.44 8.76
C ARG A 90 1.16 26.52 9.92
N GLY A 91 1.73 25.33 9.90
CA GLY A 91 1.60 24.35 10.96
C GLY A 91 0.32 23.53 10.87
N LEU A 92 0.49 22.27 10.52
CA LEU A 92 -0.57 21.29 10.63
C LEU A 92 -0.63 20.81 12.08
N ILE A 93 -1.64 21.26 12.84
CA ILE A 93 -1.85 20.78 14.20
C ILE A 93 -2.58 19.44 14.12
N HIS A 94 -1.85 18.35 14.36
CA HIS A 94 -2.44 17.02 14.53
C HIS A 94 -3.15 17.00 15.89
N ARG A 95 -4.48 17.24 15.88
CA ARG A 95 -5.29 17.57 17.07
C ARG A 95 -5.37 16.47 18.15
N ASP A 96 -4.80 15.28 17.92
CA ASP A 96 -4.69 14.25 18.96
C ASP A 96 -3.63 13.17 18.61
N MET A 97 -2.54 13.13 19.37
CA MET A 97 -1.44 12.17 19.20
C MET A 97 -1.54 11.05 20.25
N LYS A 98 -1.84 9.83 19.81
CA LYS A 98 -2.00 8.66 20.70
C LYS A 98 -1.08 7.51 20.29
N PRO A 99 -0.66 6.64 21.23
CA PRO A 99 0.18 5.47 20.91
C PRO A 99 -0.42 4.58 19.82
N GLN A 100 -1.73 4.41 19.78
CA GLN A 100 -2.41 3.61 18.76
C GLN A 100 -2.34 4.19 17.33
N ASN A 101 -1.93 5.46 17.16
CA ASN A 101 -1.72 6.08 15.85
C ASN A 101 -0.27 5.94 15.37
N VAL A 102 0.60 5.31 16.16
CA VAL A 102 2.01 5.07 15.83
C VAL A 102 2.17 3.58 15.57
N ILE A 103 2.41 3.19 14.32
CA ILE A 103 2.90 1.83 14.04
C ILE A 103 4.41 1.83 14.26
N VAL A 104 4.89 0.83 14.99
CA VAL A 104 6.31 0.47 15.03
C VAL A 104 6.50 -0.71 14.08
N SER A 105 7.31 -0.51 13.05
CA SER A 105 7.63 -1.51 12.05
C SER A 105 8.49 -2.62 12.63
N GLN A 106 8.60 -3.73 11.91
CA GLN A 106 9.47 -4.85 12.30
C GLN A 106 10.95 -4.43 12.41
N ASP A 107 11.36 -3.39 11.66
CA ASP A 107 12.71 -2.82 11.68
C ASP A 107 12.90 -1.73 12.78
N GLY A 108 11.87 -1.46 13.59
CA GLY A 108 11.93 -0.50 14.69
C GLY A 108 11.68 0.96 14.29
N GLU A 109 11.23 1.22 13.06
CA GLU A 109 10.80 2.55 12.61
C GLU A 109 9.35 2.81 12.99
N SER A 110 9.04 4.03 13.42
CA SER A 110 7.69 4.44 13.77
C SER A 110 7.06 5.33 12.69
N LYS A 111 5.81 5.06 12.34
CA LYS A 111 5.02 5.86 11.39
C LYS A 111 3.65 6.24 11.96
N LEU A 112 3.28 7.49 11.75
CA LEU A 112 1.96 8.01 12.10
C LEU A 112 0.91 7.60 11.08
N LEU A 113 -0.16 6.93 11.52
CA LEU A 113 -1.26 6.45 10.69
C LEU A 113 -2.50 7.35 10.74
N VAL A 114 -3.05 7.66 9.57
CA VAL A 114 -4.38 8.27 9.41
C VAL A 114 -5.50 7.25 9.66
N GLU A 115 -5.29 5.97 9.32
CA GLU A 115 -6.25 4.85 9.46
C GLU A 115 -6.84 4.72 10.88
N ARG A 116 -6.08 5.09 11.92
CA ARG A 116 -6.50 4.95 13.33
C ARG A 116 -7.37 6.11 13.83
N MET A 117 -7.54 7.15 13.01
CA MET A 117 -8.56 8.17 13.22
C MET A 117 -9.95 7.68 12.83
N LEU A 118 -10.05 6.74 11.87
CA LEU A 118 -11.30 6.34 11.26
C LEU A 118 -12.38 5.83 12.25
N PRO A 119 -12.06 4.96 13.24
CA PRO A 119 -13.05 4.55 14.25
C PRO A 119 -13.60 5.72 15.09
N TRP A 120 -12.83 6.79 15.26
CA TRP A 120 -13.28 7.98 15.99
C TRP A 120 -14.20 8.86 15.15
N TYR A 121 -14.01 8.87 13.83
CA TYR A 121 -14.94 9.54 12.93
C TYR A 121 -16.29 8.81 12.86
N ASP A 122 -16.28 7.48 13.02
CA ASP A 122 -17.49 6.69 13.23
C ASP A 122 -18.19 7.10 14.54
N VAL A 123 -17.49 7.01 15.67
CA VAL A 123 -18.05 7.34 16.99
C VAL A 123 -18.49 8.80 17.11
N GLY A 124 -17.67 9.74 16.62
CA GLY A 124 -17.86 11.17 16.82
C GLY A 124 -18.74 11.86 15.78
N TYR A 125 -18.85 11.29 14.57
CA TYR A 125 -19.56 11.93 13.45
C TYR A 125 -20.45 10.97 12.66
N GLY A 126 -20.50 9.68 13.01
CA GLY A 126 -21.25 8.66 12.28
C GLY A 126 -20.65 8.29 10.92
N LEU A 127 -19.38 8.66 10.65
CA LEU A 127 -18.71 8.28 9.41
C LEU A 127 -18.16 6.87 9.54
N ARG A 128 -18.82 5.93 8.88
CA ARG A 128 -18.33 4.57 8.76
C ARG A 128 -17.33 4.44 7.62
N SER A 129 -16.31 3.62 7.82
CA SER A 129 -15.20 3.49 6.87
C SER A 129 -14.66 2.07 6.81
N VAL A 130 -14.17 1.66 5.65
CA VAL A 130 -13.41 0.42 5.50
C VAL A 130 -12.00 0.76 5.06
N ALA A 131 -10.98 0.18 5.70
CA ALA A 131 -9.61 0.22 5.18
C ALA A 131 -9.22 -1.14 4.59
N LEU A 132 -8.73 -1.10 3.36
CA LEU A 132 -8.24 -2.27 2.62
C LEU A 132 -6.72 -2.26 2.64
N ARG A 133 -6.11 -3.33 3.16
CA ARG A 133 -4.67 -3.48 3.34
C ARG A 133 -4.16 -4.50 2.34
N TYR A 134 -3.46 -4.04 1.32
CA TYR A 134 -2.90 -4.87 0.27
C TYR A 134 -1.41 -4.59 0.09
N PHE A 135 -0.73 -5.53 -0.52
CA PHE A 135 0.71 -5.47 -0.74
C PHE A 135 1.00 -5.20 -2.21
N ASN A 136 1.26 -6.25 -3.00
CA ASN A 136 1.75 -6.10 -4.36
C ASN A 136 0.58 -6.16 -5.34
N ALA A 137 0.03 -4.99 -5.67
CA ALA A 137 -0.91 -4.88 -6.77
C ALA A 137 -0.15 -4.93 -8.12
N ALA A 138 -0.60 -5.81 -9.01
CA ALA A 138 -0.05 -5.99 -10.35
C ALA A 138 -1.15 -6.40 -11.35
N GLY A 139 -0.84 -6.40 -12.64
CA GLY A 139 -1.84 -6.66 -13.68
C GLY A 139 -2.42 -5.38 -14.27
N GLY A 140 -2.84 -5.47 -15.53
CA GLY A 140 -3.58 -4.43 -16.25
C GLY A 140 -5.03 -4.83 -16.48
N ALA A 141 -5.77 -3.99 -17.20
CA ALA A 141 -7.02 -4.39 -17.81
C ALA A 141 -6.76 -5.62 -18.72
N LEU A 142 -7.68 -6.58 -18.73
CA LEU A 142 -7.49 -7.85 -19.45
C LEU A 142 -7.37 -7.67 -20.98
N ASP A 143 -7.96 -6.59 -21.50
CA ASP A 143 -7.86 -6.20 -22.91
C ASP A 143 -6.61 -5.36 -23.22
N GLY A 144 -5.77 -5.07 -22.22
CA GLY A 144 -4.59 -4.23 -22.36
C GLY A 144 -4.91 -2.76 -22.63
N SER A 145 -6.11 -2.28 -22.30
CA SER A 145 -6.52 -0.89 -22.53
C SER A 145 -6.02 0.10 -21.47
N ILE A 146 -5.75 -0.39 -20.26
CA ILE A 146 -5.33 0.39 -19.10
C ILE A 146 -4.32 -0.45 -18.31
N GLY A 147 -3.24 0.17 -17.84
CA GLY A 147 -2.28 -0.48 -16.96
C GLY A 147 -1.35 0.50 -16.26
N ASP A 148 -0.27 -0.03 -15.71
CA ASP A 148 0.69 0.72 -14.90
C ASP A 148 1.60 1.61 -15.77
N ASP A 149 1.58 2.92 -15.52
CA ASP A 149 2.50 3.90 -16.13
C ASP A 149 3.37 4.60 -15.07
N SER A 150 3.86 3.85 -14.09
CA SER A 150 4.78 4.39 -13.07
C SER A 150 6.09 4.90 -13.71
N ARG A 151 6.38 6.19 -13.49
CA ARG A 151 7.56 6.90 -14.00
C ARG A 151 8.33 7.58 -12.85
N PRO A 152 9.44 6.99 -12.32
CA PRO A 152 10.02 5.69 -12.63
C PRO A 152 9.27 4.52 -11.94
N PRO A 153 9.38 3.28 -12.45
CA PRO A 153 8.81 2.13 -11.76
C PRO A 153 9.63 1.77 -10.51
N SER A 154 8.93 1.41 -9.43
CA SER A 154 9.53 0.94 -8.17
C SER A 154 9.17 -0.52 -7.83
N ARG A 155 8.11 -1.05 -8.44
CA ARG A 155 7.55 -2.38 -8.16
C ARG A 155 8.16 -3.45 -9.07
N LEU A 156 8.24 -4.68 -8.56
CA LEU A 156 8.91 -5.81 -9.20
C LEU A 156 8.43 -6.07 -10.63
N ILE A 157 7.11 -6.25 -10.83
CA ILE A 157 6.56 -6.59 -12.13
C ILE A 157 6.76 -5.46 -13.16
N PRO A 158 6.39 -4.19 -12.89
CA PRO A 158 6.66 -3.08 -13.82
C PRO A 158 8.14 -2.88 -14.15
N ILE A 159 9.05 -3.07 -13.19
CA ILE A 159 10.50 -3.03 -13.46
C ILE A 159 10.89 -4.13 -14.45
N ALA A 160 10.38 -5.36 -14.26
CA ALA A 160 10.64 -6.48 -15.16
C ALA A 160 10.04 -6.26 -16.54
N MET A 161 8.83 -5.71 -16.65
CA MET A 161 8.22 -5.35 -17.94
C MET A 161 9.06 -4.35 -18.71
N LYS A 162 9.53 -3.27 -18.05
CA LYS A 162 10.40 -2.27 -18.70
C LYS A 162 11.77 -2.86 -19.09
N THR A 163 12.30 -3.81 -18.33
CA THR A 163 13.50 -4.55 -18.76
C THR A 163 13.23 -5.43 -19.98
N ALA A 164 12.11 -6.15 -20.02
CA ALA A 164 11.70 -6.97 -21.16
C ALA A 164 11.49 -6.13 -22.44
N LEU A 165 11.01 -4.89 -22.30
CA LEU A 165 10.90 -3.92 -23.39
C LEU A 165 12.23 -3.27 -23.81
N GLY A 166 13.36 -3.66 -23.20
CA GLY A 166 14.68 -3.08 -23.49
C GLY A 166 14.90 -1.67 -22.96
N GLN A 167 13.98 -1.15 -22.13
CA GLN A 167 14.06 0.19 -21.55
C GLN A 167 14.98 0.24 -20.31
N ARG A 168 15.39 -0.93 -19.83
CA ARG A 168 16.37 -1.09 -18.76
C ARG A 168 17.39 -2.14 -19.19
N PRO A 169 18.68 -1.97 -18.83
CA PRO A 169 19.73 -2.88 -19.27
C PRO A 169 19.65 -4.26 -18.63
N HIS A 170 19.08 -4.38 -17.43
CA HIS A 170 18.89 -5.64 -16.73
C HIS A 170 17.84 -5.48 -15.61
N PHE A 171 17.34 -6.62 -15.15
CA PHE A 171 16.57 -6.75 -13.91
C PHE A 171 17.51 -7.20 -12.79
N GLU A 172 17.40 -6.61 -11.60
CA GLU A 172 18.23 -6.99 -10.44
C GLU A 172 17.38 -7.75 -9.40
N VAL A 173 17.81 -8.96 -9.06
CA VAL A 173 17.27 -9.79 -7.99
C VAL A 173 18.09 -9.56 -6.74
N HIS A 174 17.44 -9.18 -5.64
CA HIS A 174 18.11 -8.87 -4.38
C HIS A 174 18.00 -10.02 -3.40
N GLY A 175 19.10 -10.75 -3.21
CA GLY A 175 19.16 -11.92 -2.34
C GLY A 175 18.63 -13.20 -2.99
N THR A 176 19.35 -14.29 -2.77
CA THR A 176 19.09 -15.63 -3.33
C THR A 176 19.30 -16.74 -2.29
N ASP A 177 19.35 -16.36 -1.02
CA ASP A 177 19.69 -17.20 0.13
C ASP A 177 18.63 -17.09 1.24
N TYR A 178 17.42 -16.65 0.90
CA TYR A 178 16.28 -16.69 1.81
C TYR A 178 15.82 -18.13 2.05
N PRO A 179 15.19 -18.42 3.21
CA PRO A 179 14.63 -19.74 3.51
C PRO A 179 13.32 -20.00 2.74
N THR A 180 13.35 -19.85 1.41
CA THR A 180 12.24 -20.05 0.47
C THR A 180 12.63 -21.12 -0.55
N PRO A 181 11.67 -21.73 -1.29
CA PRO A 181 11.96 -22.88 -2.16
C PRO A 181 13.06 -22.65 -3.21
N ASP A 182 13.23 -21.42 -3.72
CA ASP A 182 14.25 -21.07 -4.71
C ASP A 182 15.26 -20.02 -4.21
N GLY A 183 15.24 -19.73 -2.91
CA GLY A 183 16.15 -18.78 -2.27
C GLY A 183 15.78 -17.31 -2.45
N THR A 184 14.76 -16.97 -3.26
CA THR A 184 14.32 -15.57 -3.46
C THR A 184 13.05 -15.23 -2.68
N CYS A 185 12.84 -13.94 -2.42
CA CYS A 185 11.68 -13.44 -1.70
C CYS A 185 10.35 -13.91 -2.31
N VAL A 186 9.42 -14.36 -1.47
CA VAL A 186 8.04 -14.73 -1.85
C VAL A 186 7.08 -13.61 -1.49
N ARG A 187 6.23 -13.21 -2.43
CA ARG A 187 5.31 -12.08 -2.30
C ARG A 187 3.92 -12.44 -2.81
N ASP A 188 2.89 -12.03 -2.09
CA ASP A 188 1.49 -12.08 -2.54
C ASP A 188 1.25 -10.97 -3.57
N PHE A 189 0.88 -11.38 -4.78
CA PHE A 189 0.53 -10.51 -5.89
C PHE A 189 -0.98 -10.60 -6.13
N ILE A 190 -1.65 -9.46 -5.97
CA ILE A 190 -3.09 -9.33 -6.24
C ILE A 190 -3.31 -8.63 -7.58
N HIS A 191 -4.20 -9.17 -8.39
CA HIS A 191 -4.60 -8.54 -9.64
C HIS A 191 -5.31 -7.21 -9.38
N THR A 192 -4.98 -6.15 -10.11
CA THR A 192 -5.59 -4.81 -9.95
C THR A 192 -7.12 -4.80 -10.07
N LEU A 193 -7.68 -5.64 -10.95
CA LEU A 193 -9.14 -5.85 -11.04
C LEU A 193 -9.75 -6.50 -9.79
N ASP A 194 -9.09 -7.49 -9.18
CA ASP A 194 -9.58 -8.10 -7.93
C ASP A 194 -9.51 -7.10 -6.78
N LEU A 195 -8.45 -6.30 -6.74
CA LEU A 195 -8.32 -5.21 -5.78
C LEU A 195 -9.40 -4.14 -5.98
N SER A 196 -9.74 -3.80 -7.23
CA SER A 196 -10.82 -2.87 -7.55
C SER A 196 -12.18 -3.41 -7.09
N GLU A 197 -12.45 -4.70 -7.33
CA GLU A 197 -13.65 -5.37 -6.82
C GLU A 197 -13.70 -5.34 -5.28
N ALA A 198 -12.57 -5.47 -4.57
CA ALA A 198 -12.55 -5.36 -3.10
C ALA A 198 -13.05 -3.99 -2.62
N HIS A 199 -12.71 -2.92 -3.34
CA HIS A 199 -13.21 -1.57 -3.03
C HIS A 199 -14.71 -1.48 -3.26
N VAL A 200 -15.24 -2.02 -4.37
CA VAL A 200 -16.69 -2.08 -4.63
C VAL A 200 -17.40 -2.81 -3.51
N ARG A 201 -16.92 -4.00 -3.12
CA ARG A 201 -17.49 -4.79 -2.01
C ARG A 201 -17.45 -4.07 -0.67
N ALA A 202 -16.37 -3.34 -0.39
CA ALA A 202 -16.27 -2.54 0.83
C ALA A 202 -17.31 -1.42 0.87
N LEU A 203 -17.58 -0.80 -0.27
CA LEU A 203 -18.56 0.27 -0.39
C LEU A 203 -19.99 -0.26 -0.33
N GLU A 204 -20.29 -1.39 -0.98
CA GLU A 204 -21.55 -2.13 -0.83
C GLU A 204 -21.81 -2.50 0.64
N TYR A 205 -20.79 -3.01 1.34
CA TYR A 205 -20.86 -3.32 2.76
C TYR A 205 -21.20 -2.09 3.62
N LEU A 206 -20.54 -0.94 3.37
CA LEU A 206 -20.85 0.31 4.08
C LEU A 206 -22.27 0.82 3.75
N ALA A 207 -22.68 0.76 2.48
CA ALA A 207 -24.02 1.16 2.04
C ALA A 207 -25.12 0.27 2.65
N GLY A 208 -24.84 -1.02 2.83
CA GLY A 208 -25.71 -1.98 3.52
C GLY A 208 -25.75 -1.84 5.05
N GLY A 209 -25.11 -0.81 5.62
CA GLY A 209 -25.10 -0.59 7.06
C GLY A 209 -24.00 -1.35 7.81
N GLY A 210 -22.94 -1.78 7.10
CA GLY A 210 -21.70 -2.26 7.68
C GLY A 210 -21.07 -1.25 8.65
N LYS A 211 -20.27 -1.73 9.59
CA LYS A 211 -19.55 -0.93 10.60
C LYS A 211 -18.15 -0.57 10.10
N THR A 212 -17.51 0.40 10.75
CA THR A 212 -16.08 0.64 10.50
C THR A 212 -15.25 -0.62 10.70
N ASP A 213 -14.44 -0.97 9.70
CA ASP A 213 -13.63 -2.18 9.75
C ASP A 213 -12.38 -2.12 8.86
N PHE A 214 -11.52 -3.14 8.99
CA PHE A 214 -10.24 -3.27 8.31
C PHE A 214 -10.10 -4.67 7.73
N PHE A 215 -9.64 -4.77 6.49
CA PHE A 215 -9.50 -6.04 5.78
C PHE A 215 -8.16 -6.13 5.08
N ASN A 216 -7.50 -7.28 5.20
CA ASN A 216 -6.38 -7.60 4.32
C ASN A 216 -6.94 -8.07 2.98
N VAL A 217 -6.36 -7.57 1.90
CA VAL A 217 -6.75 -7.89 0.53
C VAL A 217 -5.51 -8.45 -0.19
N GLY A 218 -5.63 -9.69 -0.61
CA GLY A 218 -4.57 -10.44 -1.28
C GLY A 218 -5.07 -11.83 -1.63
N VAL A 219 -4.23 -12.59 -2.32
CA VAL A 219 -4.57 -13.96 -2.72
C VAL A 219 -4.44 -14.93 -1.54
N GLY A 220 -3.53 -14.64 -0.60
CA GLY A 220 -3.17 -15.55 0.50
C GLY A 220 -2.21 -16.65 0.09
N ALA A 221 -1.68 -16.57 -1.12
CA ALA A 221 -0.54 -17.33 -1.60
C ALA A 221 0.45 -16.37 -2.25
N GLY A 222 1.73 -16.71 -2.27
CA GLY A 222 2.77 -15.88 -2.85
C GLY A 222 3.53 -16.58 -3.96
N PHE A 223 4.20 -15.76 -4.77
CA PHE A 223 5.13 -16.19 -5.81
C PHE A 223 6.52 -15.65 -5.50
N SER A 224 7.54 -16.44 -5.77
CA SER A 224 8.92 -16.01 -5.63
C SER A 224 9.32 -15.01 -6.73
N VAL A 225 10.39 -14.25 -6.51
CA VAL A 225 10.94 -13.34 -7.52
C VAL A 225 11.29 -14.10 -8.81
N LEU A 226 11.90 -15.29 -8.69
CA LEU A 226 12.28 -16.08 -9.87
C LEU A 226 11.07 -16.63 -10.63
N GLN A 227 10.03 -17.11 -9.94
CA GLN A 227 8.78 -17.55 -10.58
C GLN A 227 8.15 -16.40 -11.40
N VAL A 228 8.17 -15.18 -10.87
CA VAL A 228 7.68 -14.00 -11.59
C VAL A 228 8.52 -13.72 -12.83
N ILE A 229 9.85 -13.71 -12.70
CA ILE A 229 10.76 -13.47 -13.83
C ILE A 229 10.58 -14.52 -14.93
N GLU A 230 10.54 -15.80 -14.58
CA GLU A 230 10.35 -16.91 -15.53
C GLU A 230 9.02 -16.80 -16.26
N THR A 231 7.95 -16.46 -15.53
CA THR A 231 6.62 -16.26 -16.12
C THR A 231 6.63 -15.08 -17.10
N ILE A 232 7.28 -13.97 -16.74
CA ILE A 232 7.42 -12.80 -17.64
C ILE A 232 8.20 -13.19 -18.89
N LYS A 233 9.35 -13.86 -18.77
CA LYS A 233 10.13 -14.32 -19.93
C LYS A 233 9.31 -15.20 -20.87
N ARG A 234 8.55 -16.15 -20.31
CA ARG A 234 7.68 -17.04 -21.09
C ARG A 234 6.55 -16.29 -21.81
N ILE A 235 5.88 -15.35 -21.12
CA ILE A 235 4.72 -14.63 -21.68
C ILE A 235 5.14 -13.55 -22.69
N SER A 236 6.21 -12.82 -22.38
CA SER A 236 6.78 -11.80 -23.28
C SER A 236 7.50 -12.38 -24.49
N GLY A 237 7.99 -13.61 -24.37
CA GLY A 237 8.89 -14.22 -25.36
C GLY A 237 10.30 -13.61 -25.36
N VAL A 238 10.65 -12.78 -24.37
CA VAL A 238 11.92 -12.07 -24.29
C VAL A 238 12.78 -12.64 -23.16
N ASP A 239 13.95 -13.16 -23.49
CA ASP A 239 14.94 -13.58 -22.50
C ASP A 239 15.80 -12.37 -22.04
N PHE A 240 15.22 -11.54 -21.16
CA PHE A 240 15.90 -10.33 -20.70
C PHE A 240 16.99 -10.61 -19.65
N PRO A 241 18.05 -9.76 -19.55
CA PRO A 241 19.14 -9.97 -18.61
C PRO A 241 18.72 -9.84 -17.14
N VAL A 242 19.18 -10.78 -16.32
CA VAL A 242 18.96 -10.80 -14.85
C VAL A 242 20.31 -10.78 -14.15
N ARG A 243 20.46 -9.91 -13.14
CA ARG A 243 21.63 -9.86 -12.25
C ARG A 243 21.21 -10.17 -10.83
N PHE A 244 22.08 -10.86 -10.11
CA PHE A 244 21.89 -11.19 -8.70
C PHE A 244 22.75 -10.28 -7.85
N GLY A 245 22.12 -9.63 -6.87
CA GLY A 245 22.73 -8.69 -5.94
C GLY A 245 22.48 -9.07 -4.48
N PRO A 246 23.06 -8.33 -3.53
CA PRO A 246 22.84 -8.56 -2.11
C PRO A 246 21.38 -8.35 -1.71
N ARG A 247 20.99 -8.92 -0.57
CA ARG A 247 19.67 -8.68 0.05
C ARG A 247 19.44 -7.18 0.28
N ARG A 248 18.18 -6.77 0.18
CA ARG A 248 17.76 -5.45 0.68
C ARG A 248 17.60 -5.53 2.20
N PRO A 249 18.19 -4.61 2.98
CA PRO A 249 17.99 -4.57 4.43
C PRO A 249 16.50 -4.50 4.78
N GLY A 250 16.05 -5.31 5.74
CA GLY A 250 14.65 -5.36 6.19
C GLY A 250 13.70 -6.16 5.28
N ASP A 251 14.15 -6.70 4.15
CA ASP A 251 13.26 -7.40 3.22
C ASP A 251 12.93 -8.81 3.73
N PRO A 252 11.67 -9.11 4.10
CA PRO A 252 11.28 -10.40 4.67
C PRO A 252 11.32 -11.53 3.63
N ALA A 253 11.57 -12.76 4.08
CA ALA A 253 11.59 -13.93 3.20
C ALA A 253 10.25 -14.15 2.51
N GLU A 254 9.15 -14.14 3.26
CA GLU A 254 7.80 -14.38 2.76
C GLU A 254 6.81 -13.40 3.39
N VAL A 255 5.92 -12.83 2.55
CA VAL A 255 4.81 -11.99 3.01
C VAL A 255 3.59 -12.23 2.13
N TYR A 256 2.48 -12.63 2.75
CA TYR A 256 1.19 -12.81 2.10
C TYR A 256 0.03 -12.45 3.02
N ALA A 257 -1.13 -12.14 2.43
CA ALA A 257 -2.29 -11.66 3.16
C ALA A 257 -3.18 -12.81 3.66
N ASP A 258 -3.57 -12.80 4.93
CA ASP A 258 -4.73 -13.60 5.35
C ASP A 258 -6.02 -12.89 4.93
N ASN A 259 -6.67 -13.41 3.88
CA ASN A 259 -7.91 -12.86 3.31
C ASN A 259 -9.19 -13.49 3.90
N SER A 260 -9.09 -14.36 4.91
CA SER A 260 -10.25 -15.08 5.46
C SER A 260 -11.35 -14.12 5.94
N LYS A 261 -10.95 -13.00 6.55
CA LYS A 261 -11.88 -12.00 7.07
C LYS A 261 -12.68 -11.30 5.96
N ILE A 262 -12.02 -10.90 4.87
CA ILE A 262 -12.71 -10.19 3.78
C ILE A 262 -13.66 -11.12 3.03
N ARG A 263 -13.29 -12.40 2.87
CA ARG A 263 -14.16 -13.43 2.31
C ARG A 263 -15.43 -13.59 3.14
N ALA A 264 -15.27 -13.75 4.45
CA ALA A 264 -16.40 -13.96 5.36
C ALA A 264 -17.32 -12.73 5.48
N ALA A 265 -16.75 -11.52 5.54
CA ALA A 265 -17.51 -10.31 5.82
C ALA A 265 -18.11 -9.66 4.56
N LEU A 266 -17.38 -9.70 3.44
CA LEU A 266 -17.72 -8.96 2.21
C LEU A 266 -18.08 -9.89 1.04
N GLY A 267 -17.93 -11.21 1.19
CA GLY A 267 -18.13 -12.16 0.09
C GLY A 267 -17.14 -11.97 -1.06
N TRP A 268 -16.03 -11.27 -0.82
CA TRP A 268 -15.01 -11.01 -1.83
C TRP A 268 -14.09 -12.22 -1.97
N GLU A 269 -13.80 -12.62 -3.20
CA GLU A 269 -12.80 -13.64 -3.53
C GLU A 269 -12.01 -13.21 -4.78
N PRO A 270 -10.68 -13.41 -4.80
CA PRO A 270 -9.86 -13.07 -5.96
C PRO A 270 -10.18 -14.01 -7.14
N ARG A 271 -10.46 -13.44 -8.31
CA ARG A 271 -10.78 -14.19 -9.54
C ARG A 271 -9.55 -14.44 -10.41
N TYR A 272 -8.52 -13.61 -10.30
CA TYR A 272 -7.31 -13.63 -11.11
C TYR A 272 -6.08 -13.88 -10.20
N ALA A 273 -6.16 -14.94 -9.40
CA ALA A 273 -5.17 -15.30 -8.40
C ALA A 273 -3.89 -15.96 -8.98
N ASP A 274 -3.92 -16.41 -10.22
CA ASP A 274 -2.78 -17.06 -10.85
C ASP A 274 -1.81 -16.03 -11.46
N LEU A 275 -0.51 -16.31 -11.31
CA LEU A 275 0.56 -15.42 -11.77
C LEU A 275 0.55 -15.22 -13.29
N GLU A 276 0.11 -16.21 -14.05
CA GLU A 276 0.09 -16.14 -15.52
C GLU A 276 -0.93 -15.10 -16.00
N THR A 277 -2.13 -15.06 -15.44
CA THR A 277 -3.12 -14.04 -15.75
C THR A 277 -2.63 -12.64 -15.39
N ILE A 278 -2.05 -12.46 -14.19
CA ILE A 278 -1.48 -11.18 -13.74
C ILE A 278 -0.41 -10.67 -14.70
N VAL A 279 0.54 -11.53 -15.06
CA VAL A 279 1.64 -11.16 -15.96
C VAL A 279 1.14 -10.92 -17.38
N ARG A 280 0.18 -11.72 -17.87
CA ARG A 280 -0.39 -11.59 -19.21
C ARG A 280 -1.12 -10.27 -19.40
N SER A 281 -1.96 -9.88 -18.45
CA SER A 281 -2.69 -8.61 -18.53
C SER A 281 -1.75 -7.41 -18.44
N ASP A 282 -0.74 -7.47 -17.56
CA ASP A 282 0.24 -6.39 -17.44
C ASP A 282 1.13 -6.26 -18.68
N TRP A 283 1.54 -7.39 -19.27
CA TRP A 283 2.30 -7.40 -20.52
C TRP A 283 1.47 -6.91 -21.72
N ALA A 284 0.18 -7.25 -21.78
CA ALA A 284 -0.71 -6.76 -22.85
C ALA A 284 -0.74 -5.23 -22.91
N TRP A 285 -0.81 -4.56 -21.75
CA TRP A 285 -0.68 -3.11 -21.65
C TRP A 285 0.71 -2.62 -22.07
N HIS A 286 1.76 -3.12 -21.42
CA HIS A 286 3.14 -2.64 -21.63
C HIS A 286 3.65 -2.83 -23.07
N SER A 287 3.29 -3.94 -23.71
CA SER A 287 3.71 -4.24 -25.09
C SER A 287 3.01 -3.38 -26.14
N THR A 288 1.80 -2.90 -25.86
CA THR A 288 1.04 -2.01 -26.75
C THR A 288 1.28 -0.53 -26.45
N HIS A 289 1.69 -0.21 -25.21
CA HIS A 289 1.96 1.15 -24.72
C HIS A 289 3.39 1.26 -24.18
N PRO A 290 4.43 1.05 -25.01
CA PRO A 290 5.81 1.00 -24.53
C PRO A 290 6.25 2.31 -23.86
N THR A 291 5.63 3.44 -24.19
CA THR A 291 5.94 4.75 -23.60
C THR A 291 4.92 5.24 -22.57
N GLY A 292 3.96 4.39 -22.17
CA GLY A 292 2.89 4.78 -21.24
C GLY A 292 1.75 5.56 -21.89
N TYR A 293 1.01 6.32 -21.09
CA TYR A 293 -0.06 7.19 -21.59
C TYR A 293 0.50 8.41 -22.32
N THR A 294 -0.22 8.91 -23.32
CA THR A 294 0.05 10.23 -23.90
C THR A 294 -0.35 11.30 -22.91
N ASP A 295 0.59 12.19 -22.56
CA ASP A 295 0.35 13.35 -21.68
C ASP A 295 -0.59 14.39 -22.32
#